data_AF-A0A085NUN5-F1
#
_entry.id   AF-A0A085NUN5-F1
#
_cell.length_a   1.000
_cell.length_b   1.000
_cell.length_c   1.000
_cell.angle_alpha   90.00
_cell.angle_beta   90.00
_cell.angle_gamma   90.00
#
_symmetry.space_group_name_H-M   'P 1'
#
loop_
_entity.id
_entity.type
_entity.pdbx_description
1 polymer ?
#
loop_
_entity_poly.entity_id
_entity_poly.type
_entity_poly.pdbx_seq_one_letter_code
_entity_poly.pdbx_strand_id
1 'polypeptide(L)'
;MLCNQLTCIHGVCVNVSNVMICECKDGYYGRSCDFETNECASNPCKNGGSCIDRIASFLCQCKPGYTGSTCEQMMYLPVPKLRMAAHGDGHVGVAVAMLVLLFMAVVTATTYWCSRKRRTKILRSLLTEEMKRRLRDSKDSSSALRVYLALSEEEGHFGSPFFSPLTSDQRRDIAIENILEGSSESTSETKESTAPKG
;
A
#
# COMPACT_ATOMS: atom_id res chain seq x y z
N MET A 1 -11.24 -77.21 1.56
CA MET A 1 -10.70 -76.25 2.56
C MET A 1 -11.56 -75.00 2.49
N LEU A 2 -12.08 -74.51 3.63
CA LEU A 2 -13.09 -73.43 3.65
C LEU A 2 -12.56 -72.08 3.12
N CYS A 3 -11.25 -71.83 3.20
CA CYS A 3 -10.60 -70.65 2.63
C CYS A 3 -10.59 -70.54 1.09
N ASN A 4 -11.31 -71.41 0.38
CA ASN A 4 -11.41 -71.39 -1.08
C ASN A 4 -12.71 -70.72 -1.59
N GLN A 5 -13.61 -70.30 -0.69
CA GLN A 5 -14.92 -69.72 -1.03
C GLN A 5 -15.06 -68.22 -0.73
N LEU A 6 -14.19 -67.65 0.13
CA LEU A 6 -14.23 -66.23 0.51
C LEU A 6 -12.86 -65.59 0.37
N THR A 7 -12.80 -64.42 -0.25
CA THR A 7 -11.57 -63.65 -0.42
C THR A 7 -11.42 -62.67 0.74
N CYS A 8 -10.41 -62.86 1.60
CA CYS A 8 -9.99 -61.82 2.55
C CYS A 8 -9.18 -60.77 1.76
N ILE A 9 -9.65 -59.51 1.70
CA ILE A 9 -9.04 -58.48 0.85
C ILE A 9 -7.74 -57.96 1.48
N HIS A 10 -7.85 -57.44 2.70
CA HIS A 10 -6.71 -56.93 3.48
C HIS A 10 -6.43 -57.81 4.69
N GLY A 11 -6.38 -59.13 4.50
CA GLY A 11 -6.22 -60.08 5.61
C GLY A 11 -5.74 -61.46 5.16
N VAL A 12 -5.62 -62.36 6.13
CA VAL A 12 -5.26 -63.76 5.91
C VAL A 12 -6.45 -64.64 6.30
N CYS A 13 -6.78 -65.61 5.45
CA CYS A 13 -7.82 -66.57 5.76
C CYS A 13 -7.27 -67.68 6.66
N VAL A 14 -7.91 -67.89 7.82
CA VAL A 14 -7.56 -68.93 8.78
C VAL A 14 -8.77 -69.83 9.06
N ASN A 15 -8.51 -71.13 9.27
CA ASN A 15 -9.54 -72.09 9.66
C ASN A 15 -9.44 -72.33 11.16
N VAL A 16 -10.46 -71.96 11.92
CA VAL A 16 -10.54 -72.13 13.37
C VAL A 16 -11.77 -72.98 13.71
N SER A 17 -11.58 -74.17 14.29
CA SER A 17 -12.67 -75.06 14.72
C SER A 17 -13.72 -75.37 13.64
N ASN A 18 -13.28 -75.66 12.41
CA ASN A 18 -14.14 -75.87 11.22
C ASN A 18 -14.95 -74.64 10.76
N VAL A 19 -14.64 -73.46 11.31
CA VAL A 19 -15.14 -72.16 10.85
C VAL A 19 -14.03 -71.41 10.13
N MET A 20 -14.38 -70.67 9.08
CA MET A 20 -13.47 -69.78 8.37
C MET A 20 -13.55 -68.37 8.95
N ILE A 21 -12.40 -67.77 9.27
CA ILE A 21 -12.30 -66.40 9.77
C ILE A 21 -11.21 -65.67 8.96
N CYS A 22 -11.45 -64.41 8.62
CA CYS A 22 -10.40 -63.54 8.09
C CYS A 22 -9.73 -62.79 9.25
N GLU A 23 -8.43 -63.00 9.42
CA GLU A 23 -7.60 -62.17 10.27
C GLU A 23 -7.19 -60.92 9.49
N CYS A 24 -7.79 -59.79 9.83
CA CYS A 24 -7.53 -58.53 9.14
C CYS A 24 -6.18 -57.95 9.52
N LYS A 25 -5.50 -57.34 8.55
CA LYS A 25 -4.35 -56.46 8.80
C LYS A 25 -4.80 -55.24 9.58
N ASP A 26 -3.88 -54.63 10.32
CA ASP A 26 -4.14 -53.40 11.07
C ASP A 26 -4.78 -52.33 10.18
N GLY A 27 -5.74 -51.60 10.73
CA GLY A 27 -6.50 -50.59 10.00
C GLY A 27 -7.69 -51.13 9.20
N TYR A 28 -7.90 -52.45 9.10
CA TYR A 28 -9.05 -53.03 8.38
C TYR A 28 -9.99 -53.84 9.28
N TYR A 29 -11.26 -53.86 8.93
CA TYR A 29 -12.30 -54.61 9.64
C TYR A 29 -13.36 -55.18 8.68
N GLY A 30 -14.30 -55.94 9.25
CA GLY A 30 -15.36 -56.64 8.53
C GLY A 30 -15.05 -58.12 8.33
N ARG A 31 -16.06 -58.88 7.86
CA ARG A 31 -15.92 -60.33 7.66
C ARG A 31 -14.86 -60.69 6.61
N SER A 32 -14.65 -59.81 5.63
CA SER A 32 -13.71 -60.00 4.52
C SER A 32 -12.55 -59.00 4.55
N CYS A 33 -12.40 -58.22 5.63
CA CYS A 33 -11.39 -57.15 5.74
C CYS A 33 -11.48 -56.14 4.58
N ASP A 34 -12.71 -55.81 4.21
CA ASP A 34 -13.09 -54.95 3.08
C ASP A 34 -13.32 -53.50 3.49
N PHE A 35 -13.45 -53.23 4.79
CA PHE A 35 -13.61 -51.88 5.33
C PHE A 35 -12.31 -51.41 5.96
N GLU A 36 -11.91 -50.18 5.63
CA GLU A 36 -10.83 -49.47 6.30
C GLU A 36 -11.39 -48.68 7.48
N THR A 37 -10.65 -48.71 8.58
CA THR A 37 -11.00 -48.05 9.83
C THR A 37 -10.65 -46.60 9.71
N ASN A 38 -11.62 -45.70 9.84
CA ASN A 38 -11.33 -44.27 9.85
C ASN A 38 -10.80 -43.85 11.25
N GLU A 39 -9.48 -43.73 11.39
CA GLU A 39 -8.84 -43.29 12.64
C GLU A 39 -9.16 -41.83 12.98
N CYS A 40 -9.59 -41.03 12.00
CA CYS A 40 -10.05 -39.66 12.22
C CYS A 40 -11.46 -39.54 12.82
N ALA A 41 -12.26 -40.61 12.85
CA ALA A 41 -13.66 -40.57 13.31
C ALA A 41 -13.81 -40.10 14.78
N SER A 42 -12.80 -40.35 15.61
CA SER A 42 -12.79 -39.94 17.01
C SER A 42 -12.32 -38.49 17.23
N ASN A 43 -12.01 -37.75 16.15
CA ASN A 43 -11.42 -36.42 16.18
C ASN A 43 -10.18 -36.33 17.12
N PRO A 44 -9.12 -37.10 16.82
CA PRO A 44 -7.93 -37.15 17.69
C PRO A 44 -7.17 -35.81 17.72
N CYS A 45 -7.19 -35.04 16.62
CA CYS A 45 -6.47 -33.77 16.51
C CYS A 45 -7.13 -32.65 17.33
N LYS A 46 -6.38 -32.09 18.28
CA LYS A 46 -6.81 -31.01 19.16
C LYS A 46 -6.53 -29.64 18.55
N ASN A 47 -7.03 -28.60 19.23
CA ASN A 47 -6.75 -27.19 18.91
C ASN A 47 -7.09 -26.78 17.46
N GLY A 48 -8.08 -27.45 16.88
CA GLY A 48 -8.53 -27.21 15.51
C GLY A 48 -7.51 -27.63 14.44
N GLY A 49 -6.63 -28.58 14.72
CA GLY A 49 -5.83 -29.26 13.71
C GLY A 49 -6.69 -30.12 12.78
N SER A 50 -6.27 -30.25 11.52
CA SER A 50 -6.95 -31.09 10.53
C SER A 50 -6.49 -32.54 10.67
N CYS A 51 -7.42 -33.49 10.74
CA CYS A 51 -7.10 -34.91 10.76
C CYS A 51 -7.02 -35.46 9.34
N ILE A 52 -5.94 -36.20 9.06
CA ILE A 52 -5.74 -36.92 7.81
C ILE A 52 -5.71 -38.42 8.14
N ASP A 53 -6.68 -39.13 7.61
CA ASP A 53 -6.89 -40.56 7.76
C ASP A 53 -5.76 -41.35 7.07
N ARG A 54 -5.29 -42.43 7.70
CA ARG A 54 -4.21 -43.26 7.17
C ARG A 54 -4.44 -44.70 7.62
N ILE A 55 -4.04 -45.67 6.81
CA ILE A 55 -4.14 -47.08 7.21
C ILE A 55 -3.48 -47.31 8.59
N ALA A 56 -4.27 -47.78 9.54
CA ALA A 56 -3.87 -48.11 10.92
C ALA A 56 -3.34 -46.92 11.74
N SER A 57 -3.48 -45.68 11.27
CA SER A 57 -2.88 -44.51 11.89
C SER A 57 -3.58 -43.21 11.50
N PHE A 58 -3.18 -42.08 12.07
CA PHE A 58 -3.66 -40.79 11.61
C PHE A 58 -2.52 -39.78 11.61
N LEU A 59 -2.66 -38.73 10.82
CA LEU A 59 -1.76 -37.60 10.83
C LEU A 59 -2.54 -36.33 11.15
N CYS A 60 -2.16 -35.66 12.23
CA CYS A 60 -2.69 -34.35 12.56
C CYS A 60 -1.87 -33.24 11.90
N GLN A 61 -2.50 -32.45 11.05
CA GLN A 61 -1.94 -31.20 10.54
C GLN A 61 -2.28 -30.07 11.50
N CYS A 62 -1.31 -29.69 12.33
CA CYS A 62 -1.50 -28.69 13.36
C CYS A 62 -1.56 -27.27 12.78
N LYS A 63 -2.40 -26.43 13.40
CA LYS A 63 -2.42 -24.99 13.14
C LYS A 63 -1.13 -24.32 13.65
N PRO A 64 -0.75 -23.16 13.10
CA PRO A 64 0.38 -22.39 13.61
C PRO A 64 0.28 -22.16 15.12
N GLY A 65 1.38 -22.37 15.83
CA GLY A 65 1.44 -22.26 17.30
C GLY A 65 1.06 -23.53 18.06
N TYR A 66 0.72 -24.63 17.38
CA TYR A 66 0.50 -25.95 18.01
C TYR A 66 1.44 -27.01 17.44
N THR A 67 1.80 -27.97 18.27
CA THR A 67 2.68 -29.10 17.95
C THR A 67 2.26 -30.35 18.76
N GLY A 68 2.95 -31.46 18.56
CA GLY A 68 2.61 -32.78 19.10
C GLY A 68 1.86 -33.64 18.08
N SER A 69 1.78 -34.94 18.34
CA SER A 69 1.13 -35.92 17.44
C SER A 69 -0.37 -35.68 17.29
N THR A 70 -0.99 -35.06 18.30
CA THR A 70 -2.41 -34.68 18.29
C THR A 70 -2.61 -33.17 18.37
N CYS A 71 -1.58 -32.37 18.09
CA CYS A 71 -1.62 -30.91 18.23
C CYS A 71 -1.97 -30.43 19.65
N GLU A 72 -1.67 -31.23 20.68
CA GLU A 72 -2.02 -30.97 22.06
C GLU A 72 -1.12 -29.93 22.73
N GLN A 73 0.08 -29.71 22.19
CA GLN A 73 1.07 -28.82 22.77
C GLN A 73 1.00 -27.46 22.11
N MET A 74 0.90 -26.41 22.92
CA MET A 74 1.11 -25.04 22.44
C MET A 74 2.61 -24.81 22.26
N MET A 75 3.02 -24.55 21.02
CA MET A 75 4.37 -24.11 20.73
C MET A 75 4.43 -22.61 21.02
N TYR A 76 4.72 -22.25 22.27
CA TYR A 76 5.12 -20.89 22.66
C TYR A 76 6.53 -20.60 22.12
N LEU A 77 6.77 -20.78 20.82
CA LEU A 77 7.94 -20.14 20.25
C LEU A 77 7.58 -18.69 20.02
N PRO A 78 8.46 -17.74 20.43
CA PRO A 78 8.38 -16.41 19.89
C PRO A 78 8.47 -16.63 18.39
N VAL A 79 7.44 -16.25 17.64
CA VAL A 79 7.68 -15.90 16.25
C VAL A 79 8.82 -14.87 16.33
N PRO A 80 10.07 -15.14 15.88
CA PRO A 80 10.77 -14.03 15.26
C PRO A 80 9.75 -13.64 14.22
N LYS A 81 9.18 -12.44 14.34
CA LYS A 81 8.21 -11.95 13.37
C LYS A 81 8.77 -12.41 12.04
N LEU A 82 8.10 -13.33 11.37
CA LEU A 82 8.10 -13.34 9.94
C LEU A 82 7.46 -11.98 9.65
N ARG A 83 8.27 -10.92 9.75
CA ARG A 83 8.47 -10.07 8.61
C ARG A 83 8.57 -11.09 7.50
N MET A 84 7.42 -11.33 6.86
CA MET A 84 7.42 -11.37 5.43
C MET A 84 8.55 -10.41 5.04
N ALA A 85 9.56 -10.93 4.36
CA ALA A 85 10.38 -10.06 3.56
C ALA A 85 9.44 -9.44 2.50
N ALA A 86 8.52 -8.57 2.93
CA ALA A 86 8.38 -7.28 2.31
C ALA A 86 9.81 -6.78 2.28
N HIS A 87 10.40 -6.96 1.11
CA HIS A 87 11.70 -6.49 0.72
C HIS A 87 11.94 -5.18 1.46
N GLY A 88 12.76 -5.25 2.50
CA GLY A 88 13.11 -4.11 3.34
C GLY A 88 14.11 -3.24 2.61
N ASP A 89 13.72 -2.79 1.43
CA ASP A 89 14.32 -1.68 0.69
C ASP A 89 13.19 -0.74 0.29
N GLY A 90 12.62 -0.06 1.28
CA GLY A 90 11.80 1.12 1.05
C GLY A 90 12.55 2.23 0.28
N HIS A 91 13.85 2.07 0.00
CA HIS A 91 14.62 2.94 -0.87
C HIS A 91 14.61 2.53 -2.34
N VAL A 92 14.60 1.22 -2.66
CA VAL A 92 14.59 0.76 -4.07
C VAL A 92 13.22 1.03 -4.71
N GLY A 93 12.13 0.85 -3.96
CA GLY A 93 10.79 1.16 -4.45
C GLY A 93 10.58 2.65 -4.76
N VAL A 94 11.14 3.55 -3.95
CA VAL A 94 11.05 5.01 -4.17
C VAL A 94 11.92 5.43 -5.35
N ALA A 95 13.14 4.89 -5.47
CA ALA A 95 14.01 5.16 -6.62
C ALA A 95 13.38 4.69 -7.94
N VAL A 96 12.81 3.48 -7.97
CA VAL A 96 12.12 2.94 -9.16
C VAL A 96 10.87 3.77 -9.48
N ALA A 97 10.07 4.15 -8.47
CA ALA A 97 8.90 5.01 -8.68
C ALA A 97 9.28 6.39 -9.23
N MET A 98 10.34 7.01 -8.71
CA MET A 98 10.85 8.29 -9.21
C MET A 98 11.38 8.18 -10.64
N LEU A 99 12.09 7.10 -10.99
CA LEU A 99 12.55 6.86 -12.35
C LEU A 99 11.38 6.66 -13.33
N VAL A 100 10.34 5.92 -12.92
CA VAL A 100 9.13 5.72 -13.73
C VAL A 100 8.38 7.04 -13.91
N LEU A 101 8.22 7.84 -12.86
CA LEU A 101 7.57 9.15 -12.94
C LEU A 101 8.35 10.13 -13.83
N LEU A 102 9.68 10.15 -13.72
CA LEU A 102 10.53 10.95 -14.60
C LEU A 102 10.43 10.51 -16.06
N PHE A 103 10.45 9.20 -16.33
CA PHE A 103 10.27 8.68 -17.68
C PHE A 103 8.91 9.05 -18.26
N MET A 104 7.83 8.90 -17.50
CA MET A 104 6.48 9.28 -17.92
C MET A 104 6.34 10.79 -18.13
N ALA A 105 6.98 11.62 -17.31
CA ALA A 105 7.03 13.07 -17.50
C ALA A 105 7.77 13.46 -18.79
N VAL A 106 8.89 12.80 -19.11
CA VAL A 106 9.63 13.02 -20.36
C VAL A 106 8.82 12.57 -21.58
N VAL A 107 8.17 11.41 -21.52
CA VAL A 107 7.30 10.91 -22.59
C VAL A 107 6.10 11.84 -22.81
N THR A 108 5.44 12.30 -21.75
CA THR A 108 4.33 13.24 -21.86
C THR A 108 4.77 14.62 -22.38
N ALA A 109 5.91 15.15 -21.92
CA ALA A 109 6.46 16.41 -22.43
C ALA A 109 6.85 16.34 -23.91
N THR A 110 7.50 15.25 -24.34
CA THR A 110 7.92 15.05 -25.74
C THR A 110 6.74 14.81 -26.67
N THR A 111 5.76 14.01 -26.26
CA THR A 111 4.51 13.80 -27.03
C THR A 111 3.67 15.07 -27.10
N TYR A 112 3.56 15.83 -25.99
CA TYR A 112 2.92 17.13 -25.97
C TYR A 112 3.63 18.14 -26.87
N TRP A 113 4.96 18.25 -26.80
CA TRP A 113 5.76 19.15 -27.64
C TRP A 113 5.65 18.78 -29.12
N CYS A 114 5.72 17.49 -29.45
CA CYS A 114 5.54 17.00 -30.80
C CYS A 114 4.13 17.32 -31.33
N SER A 115 3.10 17.11 -30.51
CA SER A 115 1.70 17.42 -30.83
C SER A 115 1.48 18.92 -31.04
N ARG A 116 2.06 19.77 -30.18
CA ARG A 116 1.98 21.23 -30.29
C ARG A 116 2.75 21.75 -31.51
N LYS A 117 3.91 21.17 -31.84
CA LYS A 117 4.68 21.51 -33.04
C LYS A 117 3.95 21.09 -34.32
N ARG A 118 3.26 19.95 -34.32
CA ARG A 118 2.38 19.53 -35.43
C ARG A 118 1.17 20.46 -35.56
N ARG A 119 0.48 20.79 -34.46
CA ARG A 119 -0.67 21.72 -34.46
C ARG A 119 -0.29 23.11 -34.96
N THR A 120 0.84 23.66 -34.51
CA THR A 120 1.32 24.99 -34.96
C THR A 120 1.77 24.98 -36.41
N LYS A 121 2.38 23.89 -36.91
CA LYS A 121 2.69 23.72 -38.33
C LYS A 121 1.42 23.65 -39.18
N ILE A 122 0.42 22.87 -38.77
CA ILE A 122 -0.87 22.74 -39.48
C ILE A 122 -1.65 24.07 -39.46
N LEU A 123 -1.71 24.75 -38.31
CA LEU A 123 -2.36 26.06 -38.19
C LEU A 123 -1.69 27.10 -39.10
N ARG A 124 -0.35 27.10 -39.18
CA ARG A 124 0.43 27.98 -40.09
C ARG A 124 0.23 27.64 -41.56
N SER A 125 0.00 26.38 -41.93
CA SER A 125 -0.28 26.01 -43.31
C SER A 125 -1.71 26.34 -43.75
N LEU A 126 -2.66 26.44 -42.81
CA LEU A 126 -4.06 26.81 -43.07
C LEU A 126 -4.33 28.32 -43.02
N LEU A 127 -3.41 29.10 -42.45
CA LEU A 127 -3.49 30.57 -42.43
C LEU A 127 -3.27 31.15 -43.84
N THR A 128 -4.21 31.98 -44.31
CA THR A 128 -4.08 32.74 -45.56
C THR A 128 -2.97 33.77 -45.44
N GLU A 129 -2.36 34.18 -46.56
CA GLU A 129 -1.27 35.17 -46.55
C GLU A 129 -1.71 36.52 -45.94
N GLU A 130 -2.99 36.89 -46.11
CA GLU A 130 -3.57 38.06 -45.46
C GLU A 130 -3.62 37.90 -43.92
N MET A 131 -4.04 36.75 -43.40
CA MET A 131 -4.02 36.47 -41.95
C MET A 131 -2.59 36.36 -41.39
N LYS A 132 -1.63 35.83 -42.16
CA LYS A 132 -0.20 35.81 -41.77
C LYS A 132 0.40 37.21 -41.72
N ARG A 133 0.00 38.14 -42.61
CA ARG A 133 0.39 39.55 -42.55
C ARG A 133 -0.14 40.21 -41.28
N ARG A 134 -1.43 40.04 -40.95
CA ARG A 134 -2.02 40.59 -39.72
C ARG A 134 -1.40 40.04 -38.44
N LEU A 135 -1.02 38.75 -38.42
CA LEU A 135 -0.27 38.17 -37.30
C LEU A 135 1.18 38.66 -37.21
N ARG A 136 1.79 39.06 -38.33
CA ARG A 136 3.14 39.64 -38.36
C ARG A 136 3.12 41.06 -37.78
N ASP A 137 2.12 41.85 -38.16
CA ASP A 137 1.86 43.17 -37.56
C ASP A 137 1.51 43.07 -36.07
N SER A 138 0.81 42.01 -35.65
CA SER A 138 0.52 41.74 -34.23
C SER A 138 1.74 41.25 -33.43
N LYS A 139 2.74 40.60 -34.06
CA LYS A 139 3.98 40.21 -33.37
C LYS A 139 4.92 41.38 -33.10
N ASP A 140 4.71 42.50 -33.80
CA ASP A 140 5.27 43.82 -33.48
C ASP A 140 4.47 44.56 -32.38
N SER A 141 3.51 43.91 -31.72
CA SER A 141 2.89 44.38 -30.45
C SER A 141 3.82 44.35 -29.24
N SER A 142 5.14 44.38 -29.47
CA SER A 142 6.04 45.07 -28.54
C SER A 142 5.52 46.49 -28.26
N SER A 143 4.82 47.13 -29.20
CA SER A 143 4.12 48.40 -29.00
C SER A 143 2.89 48.32 -28.08
N ALA A 144 2.02 47.32 -28.19
CA ALA A 144 0.84 47.22 -27.30
C ALA A 144 1.21 46.88 -25.85
N LEU A 145 2.23 46.01 -25.66
CA LEU A 145 2.76 45.68 -24.33
C LEU A 145 3.57 46.84 -23.74
N ARG A 146 4.30 47.61 -24.57
CA ARG A 146 4.99 48.84 -24.13
C ARG A 146 4.01 49.95 -23.76
N VAL A 147 2.86 50.08 -24.44
CA VAL A 147 1.81 51.03 -24.02
C VAL A 147 1.19 50.59 -22.68
N TYR A 148 1.00 49.28 -22.46
CA TYR A 148 0.51 48.76 -21.18
C TYR A 148 1.54 48.91 -20.04
N LEU A 149 2.83 48.72 -20.33
CA LEU A 149 3.92 48.84 -19.35
C LEU A 149 4.31 50.30 -19.07
N ALA A 150 4.27 51.20 -20.06
CA ALA A 150 4.53 52.63 -19.87
C ALA A 150 3.40 53.35 -19.11
N LEU A 151 2.22 52.76 -19.01
CA LEU A 151 1.14 53.23 -18.13
C LEU A 151 1.24 52.68 -16.70
N SER A 152 2.22 51.82 -16.40
CA SER A 152 2.43 51.20 -15.08
C SER A 152 3.73 51.63 -14.39
N GLU A 153 4.45 52.63 -14.92
CA GLU A 153 5.64 53.21 -14.27
C GLU A 153 5.27 54.37 -13.32
N GLU A 154 4.45 54.07 -12.32
CA GLU A 154 4.50 54.75 -11.02
C GLU A 154 4.39 53.60 -10.00
N GLU A 155 5.33 53.53 -9.05
CA GLU A 155 5.49 52.54 -7.96
C GLU A 155 6.40 51.31 -8.20
N GLY A 156 7.70 51.51 -7.92
CA GLY A 156 8.37 50.79 -6.83
C GLY A 156 8.94 49.39 -7.08
N HIS A 157 10.25 49.32 -7.34
CA HIS A 157 11.07 48.11 -7.34
C HIS A 157 11.70 47.87 -5.95
N PHE A 158 11.31 46.83 -5.19
CA PHE A 158 12.22 45.95 -4.42
C PHE A 158 11.49 44.82 -3.65
N GLY A 159 11.90 43.56 -3.86
CA GLY A 159 12.14 42.60 -2.77
C GLY A 159 11.03 41.65 -2.26
N SER A 160 11.01 40.44 -2.81
CA SER A 160 10.82 39.11 -2.17
C SER A 160 9.51 38.73 -1.39
N PRO A 161 8.99 37.50 -1.55
CA PRO A 161 7.89 36.98 -0.75
C PRO A 161 8.40 36.18 0.47
N PHE A 162 8.30 36.76 1.65
CA PHE A 162 8.10 36.01 2.88
C PHE A 162 6.85 36.60 3.54
N PHE A 163 5.87 35.74 3.80
CA PHE A 163 4.53 36.02 4.33
C PHE A 163 3.51 36.66 3.37
N SER A 164 2.35 36.01 3.32
CA SER A 164 1.11 36.52 2.74
C SER A 164 0.63 37.74 3.51
N PRO A 165 0.14 38.79 2.82
CA PRO A 165 -0.90 39.62 3.39
C PRO A 165 -2.16 39.51 2.53
N LEU A 166 -3.28 39.27 3.21
CA LEU A 166 -4.59 39.60 2.69
C LEU A 166 -4.59 41.05 2.21
N THR A 167 -5.22 41.27 1.06
CA THR A 167 -5.41 42.58 0.44
C THR A 167 -6.25 43.50 1.32
N SER A 168 -5.82 44.76 1.41
CA SER A 168 -6.46 45.85 2.10
C SER A 168 -7.69 46.38 1.34
N ASP A 169 -8.73 45.57 1.21
CA ASP A 169 -10.07 46.07 0.83
C ASP A 169 -11.16 45.63 1.81
N GLN A 170 -10.89 45.82 3.10
CA GLN A 170 -11.93 46.17 4.07
C GLN A 170 -11.48 47.34 4.94
N ARG A 171 -10.96 48.40 4.30
CA ARG A 171 -10.89 49.72 4.95
C ARG A 171 -11.94 50.65 4.34
N ARG A 172 -13.20 50.27 4.53
CA ARG A 172 -14.31 51.18 4.82
C ARG A 172 -15.16 50.51 5.88
N ASP A 173 -14.85 50.83 7.14
CA ASP A 173 -15.78 51.38 8.13
C ASP A 173 -15.14 51.33 9.53
N ILE A 174 -15.36 52.39 10.32
CA ILE A 174 -15.01 52.56 11.75
C ILE A 174 -13.53 52.98 11.97
N ALA A 175 -13.16 54.26 12.06
CA ALA A 175 -13.52 55.31 13.02
C ALA A 175 -13.03 55.06 14.47
N ILE A 176 -12.27 56.05 14.97
CA ILE A 176 -12.10 56.47 16.38
C ILE A 176 -10.89 55.90 17.17
N GLU A 177 -10.02 56.85 17.58
CA GLU A 177 -9.11 56.87 18.75
C GLU A 177 -7.92 55.88 18.80
N ASN A 178 -6.68 56.23 19.16
CA ASN A 178 -6.11 57.29 19.99
C ASN A 178 -4.67 57.57 19.50
N ILE A 179 -4.41 58.77 18.97
CA ILE A 179 -3.50 59.78 19.52
C ILE A 179 -2.86 59.43 20.88
N LEU A 180 -1.53 59.55 20.92
CA LEU A 180 -0.63 59.96 22.02
C LEU A 180 0.45 58.95 22.41
N GLU A 181 1.68 59.50 22.41
CA GLU A 181 2.93 59.04 23.04
C GLU A 181 3.68 57.90 22.30
N GLY A 182 4.88 58.09 21.77
CA GLY A 182 5.92 59.03 22.16
C GLY A 182 7.08 58.27 22.80
N SER A 183 8.11 58.03 22.00
CA SER A 183 9.54 57.92 22.36
C SER A 183 10.05 56.87 23.37
N SER A 184 11.24 56.37 23.01
CA SER A 184 12.39 56.06 23.91
C SER A 184 12.28 54.77 24.74
N GLU A 185 13.33 54.03 25.10
CA GLU A 185 14.76 53.96 24.80
C GLU A 185 15.32 52.82 25.67
N SER A 186 16.39 52.17 25.18
CA SER A 186 17.50 51.56 25.92
C SER A 186 17.33 50.65 27.16
N THR A 187 18.19 49.62 27.17
CA THR A 187 19.00 49.10 28.32
C THR A 187 18.26 48.41 29.47
N SER A 188 18.38 47.09 29.62
CA SER A 188 19.45 46.32 30.30
C SER A 188 19.40 46.37 31.84
N GLU A 189 19.68 45.21 32.45
CA GLU A 189 19.84 44.94 33.90
C GLU A 189 18.52 44.79 34.68
N THR A 190 18.31 43.91 35.66
CA THR A 190 19.05 42.80 36.29
C THR A 190 18.06 42.17 37.27
N LYS A 191 18.14 40.84 37.51
CA LYS A 191 17.80 40.17 38.79
C LYS A 191 16.33 40.29 39.25
N GLU A 192 15.77 39.46 40.11
CA GLU A 192 16.02 38.15 40.70
C GLU A 192 14.77 37.89 41.54
N SER A 193 14.27 36.65 41.48
CA SER A 193 13.49 35.98 42.54
C SER A 193 12.09 36.47 42.93
N THR A 194 11.29 35.41 43.13
CA THR A 194 10.15 35.21 44.05
C THR A 194 8.75 35.72 43.68
N ALA A 195 7.85 34.73 43.71
CA ALA A 195 6.38 34.68 43.62
C ALA A 195 5.66 35.58 44.67
N PRO A 196 4.33 35.49 44.95
CA PRO A 196 3.23 34.66 44.40
C PRO A 196 1.88 35.40 44.20
N LYS A 197 0.86 34.70 43.69
CA LYS A 197 -0.51 34.54 44.26
C LYS A 197 -1.59 34.39 43.19
N GLY A 198 -2.47 33.43 43.45
CA GLY A 198 -3.68 33.06 42.72
C GLY A 198 -4.08 31.66 43.17
#